data_AF-A0A4Y2RQW7-F1
#
_entry.id   AF-A0A4Y2RQW7-F1
#
_cell.length_a   1.000
_cell.length_b   1.000
_cell.length_c   1.000
_cell.angle_alpha   90.00
_cell.angle_beta   90.00
_cell.angle_gamma   90.00
#
_symmetry.space_group_name_H-M   'P 1'
#
loop_
_entity.id
_entity.type
_entity.pdbx_description
1 polymer ?
#
loop_
_entity_poly.entity_id
_entity_poly.type
_entity_poly.pdbx_seq_one_letter_code
_entity_poly.pdbx_strand_id
1 'polypeptide(L)'
;MFLGSAESVVSKNLKHDTVVAFLKQANQAYVECAQYLQKKLPLNSSLLQSISAIDPIARGHSVTADRLKRLPKLVTNVLMQEEEMQYSLDVHLYQVDKFLPSYTDEHGNVLQIDLWWAAVFRSNKYCALSKMVRAILSCFHGPQWFKQARDKNIPISGPIMRAKAEQFASALGSQDFKASTGWLNSFKDGNDISFKAVYGESGVVNIQAADEWKKHLKEII
;
A
#
# COMPACT_ATOMS: atom_id res chain seq x y z
N MET A 1 11.51 7.39 -0.07
CA MET A 1 11.42 8.85 -0.26
C MET A 1 10.20 9.35 0.53
N PHE A 2 10.34 9.57 1.85
CA PHE A 2 9.24 9.91 2.77
C PHE A 2 9.49 11.25 3.49
N LEU A 3 10.24 12.17 2.87
CA LEU A 3 10.60 13.46 3.48
C LEU A 3 9.70 14.63 3.04
N GLY A 4 8.83 14.44 2.04
CA GLY A 4 8.14 15.55 1.36
C GLY A 4 7.07 16.32 2.16
N SER A 5 6.72 15.90 3.39
CA SER A 5 5.71 16.59 4.20
C SER A 5 6.20 17.03 5.58
N ALA A 6 7.41 16.64 6.01
CA ALA A 6 7.94 17.05 7.30
C ALA A 6 8.57 18.46 7.24
N GLU A 7 9.20 18.81 6.11
CA GLU A 7 9.88 20.11 5.93
C GLU A 7 8.91 21.31 5.93
N SER A 8 7.66 21.12 5.49
CA SER A 8 6.65 22.19 5.49
C SER A 8 6.09 22.50 6.90
N VAL A 9 6.19 21.55 7.83
CA VAL A 9 5.78 21.72 9.23
C VAL A 9 6.91 22.38 10.03
N VAL A 10 8.17 22.04 9.73
CA VAL A 10 9.35 22.55 10.45
C VAL A 10 9.67 24.02 10.09
N SER A 11 9.27 24.49 8.90
CA SER A 11 9.60 25.84 8.40
C SER A 11 8.69 26.97 8.91
N LYS A 12 7.60 26.68 9.62
CA LYS A 12 6.79 27.72 10.26
C LYS A 12 7.31 27.98 11.67
N ASN A 13 7.96 29.13 11.86
CA ASN A 13 8.41 29.69 13.14
C ASN A 13 7.23 29.82 14.13
N LEU A 14 6.85 28.72 14.78
CA LEU A 14 5.85 28.67 15.83
C LEU A 14 6.60 28.71 17.17
N LYS A 15 6.89 29.93 17.62
CA LYS A 15 7.47 30.24 18.94
C LYS A 15 6.46 30.00 20.06
N HIS A 16 5.96 28.78 20.20
CA HIS A 16 5.10 28.40 21.30
C HIS A 16 5.72 27.17 21.97
N ASP A 17 5.97 27.26 23.27
CA ASP A 17 6.71 26.23 24.03
C ASP A 17 6.08 24.83 23.89
N THR A 18 4.76 24.77 23.70
CA THR A 18 4.02 23.53 23.39
C THR A 18 4.39 22.93 22.04
N VAL A 19 4.65 23.73 21.01
CA VAL A 19 5.08 23.23 19.68
C VAL A 19 6.50 22.68 19.76
N VAL A 20 7.40 23.35 20.49
CA VAL A 20 8.77 22.89 20.71
C VAL A 20 8.78 21.59 21.53
N ALA A 21 7.97 21.50 22.58
CA ALA A 21 7.82 20.29 23.39
C ALA A 21 7.26 19.12 22.57
N PHE A 22 6.25 19.37 21.73
CA PHE A 22 5.70 18.38 20.81
C PHE A 22 6.74 17.88 19.81
N LEU A 23 7.48 18.78 19.15
CA LEU A 23 8.53 18.41 18.19
C LEU A 23 9.63 17.58 18.86
N LYS A 24 9.99 17.89 20.11
CA LYS A 24 10.96 17.11 20.88
C LYS A 24 10.45 15.70 21.17
N GLN A 25 9.20 15.55 21.59
CA GLN A 25 8.58 14.23 21.80
C GLN A 25 8.44 13.44 20.49
N ALA A 26 8.01 14.09 19.41
CA ALA A 26 7.91 13.45 18.09
C ALA A 26 9.28 12.94 17.62
N ASN A 27 10.32 13.77 17.71
CA ASN A 27 11.68 13.37 17.36
C ASN A 27 12.18 12.21 18.25
N GLN A 28 11.92 12.24 19.54
CA GLN A 28 12.27 11.15 20.45
C GLN A 28 11.59 9.84 20.05
N ALA A 29 10.28 9.87 19.75
CA ALA A 29 9.54 8.72 19.27
C ALA A 29 10.07 8.19 17.94
N TYR A 30 10.43 9.08 17.00
CA TYR A 30 11.07 8.67 15.74
C TYR A 30 12.44 8.02 15.96
N VAL A 31 13.26 8.54 16.88
CA VAL A 31 14.57 7.98 17.22
C VAL A 31 14.43 6.61 17.88
N GLU A 32 13.53 6.47 18.86
CA GLU A 32 13.25 5.19 19.52
C GLU A 32 12.71 4.16 18.55
N CYS A 33 11.79 4.56 17.67
CA CYS A 33 11.30 3.71 16.59
C CYS A 33 12.42 3.29 15.65
N ALA A 34 13.30 4.22 15.24
CA ALA A 34 14.44 3.91 14.38
C ALA A 34 15.43 2.94 15.05
N GLN A 35 15.73 3.13 16.33
CA GLN A 35 16.58 2.21 17.10
C GLN A 35 15.93 0.82 17.23
N TYR A 36 14.63 0.77 17.51
CA TYR A 36 13.86 -0.47 17.55
C TYR A 36 13.90 -1.20 16.20
N LEU A 37 13.65 -0.47 15.10
CA LEU A 37 13.72 -1.00 13.74
C LEU A 37 15.12 -1.48 13.40
N GLN A 38 16.18 -0.73 13.72
CA GLN A 38 17.56 -1.18 13.49
C GLN A 38 17.89 -2.46 14.28
N LYS A 39 17.36 -2.59 15.50
CA LYS A 39 17.56 -3.78 16.35
C LYS A 39 16.76 -5.00 15.86
N LYS A 40 15.55 -4.81 15.35
CA LYS A 40 14.61 -5.88 14.98
C LYS A 40 14.58 -6.21 13.49
N LEU A 41 15.02 -5.27 12.65
CA LEU A 41 15.14 -5.32 11.20
C LEU A 41 16.53 -4.79 10.83
N PRO A 42 17.61 -5.51 11.18
CA PRO A 42 18.94 -5.04 10.87
C PRO A 42 19.09 -4.94 9.34
N LEU A 43 19.80 -3.91 8.86
CA LEU A 43 19.96 -3.64 7.42
C LEU A 43 20.60 -4.81 6.65
N ASN A 44 21.23 -5.74 7.36
CA ASN A 44 21.77 -6.99 6.83
C ASN A 44 20.78 -8.17 6.83
N SER A 45 19.51 -7.94 7.16
CA SER A 45 18.48 -8.98 7.18
C SER A 45 18.39 -9.64 5.81
N SER A 46 18.62 -10.96 5.77
CA SER A 46 18.52 -11.74 4.52
C SER A 46 17.14 -11.60 3.88
N LEU A 47 16.08 -11.43 4.67
CA LEU A 47 14.72 -11.20 4.17
C LEU A 47 14.61 -9.86 3.45
N LEU A 48 15.04 -8.76 4.08
CA LEU A 48 14.99 -7.44 3.45
C LEU A 48 15.87 -7.36 2.20
N GLN A 49 17.04 -7.98 2.23
CA GLN A 49 17.90 -8.08 1.06
C GLN A 49 17.24 -8.88 -0.07
N SER A 50 16.59 -10.00 0.25
CA SER A 50 15.85 -10.77 -0.75
C SER A 50 14.63 -10.03 -1.30
N ILE A 51 13.89 -9.31 -0.46
CA ILE A 51 12.75 -8.49 -0.89
C ILE A 51 13.20 -7.33 -1.77
N SER A 52 14.35 -6.69 -1.47
CA SER A 52 14.88 -5.60 -2.30
C SER A 52 15.16 -6.00 -3.74
N ALA A 53 15.36 -7.29 -4.01
CA ALA A 53 15.62 -7.81 -5.36
C ALA A 53 14.37 -7.79 -6.28
N ILE A 54 13.19 -7.49 -5.71
CA ILE A 54 11.93 -7.29 -6.44
C ILE A 54 11.92 -5.91 -7.13
N ASP A 55 12.74 -4.97 -6.67
CA ASP A 55 12.84 -3.64 -7.28
C ASP A 55 13.35 -3.76 -8.73
N PRO A 56 12.68 -3.16 -9.72
CA PRO A 56 13.13 -3.20 -11.11
C PRO A 56 14.53 -2.62 -11.33
N ILE A 57 14.98 -1.68 -10.47
CA ILE A 57 16.34 -1.10 -10.53
C ILE A 57 17.39 -2.17 -10.23
N ALA A 58 17.08 -3.15 -9.39
CA ALA A 58 18.01 -4.22 -9.03
C ALA A 58 18.15 -5.29 -10.13
N ARG A 59 17.32 -5.26 -11.18
CA ARG A 59 17.26 -6.29 -12.21
C ARG A 59 18.52 -6.33 -13.09
N GLY A 60 18.84 -7.50 -13.61
CA GLY A 60 19.97 -7.73 -14.51
C GLY A 60 21.27 -8.14 -13.80
N HIS A 61 21.28 -8.17 -12.47
CA HIS A 61 22.42 -8.63 -11.68
C HIS A 61 22.24 -10.08 -11.20
N SER A 62 23.31 -10.88 -11.23
CA SER A 62 23.32 -12.26 -10.73
C SER A 62 22.90 -12.35 -9.26
N VAL A 63 23.37 -11.41 -8.44
CA VAL A 63 23.03 -11.31 -7.01
C VAL A 63 21.52 -11.14 -6.81
N THR A 64 20.85 -10.40 -7.70
CA THR A 64 19.39 -10.20 -7.65
C THR A 64 18.65 -11.49 -7.96
N ALA A 65 19.11 -12.26 -8.95
CA ALA A 65 18.54 -13.57 -9.24
C ALA A 65 18.67 -14.53 -8.05
N ASP A 66 19.84 -14.57 -7.40
CA ASP A 66 20.07 -15.42 -6.22
C ASP A 66 19.20 -15.01 -5.03
N ARG A 67 19.06 -13.70 -4.82
CA ARG A 67 18.19 -13.13 -3.77
C ARG A 67 16.72 -13.47 -3.99
N LEU A 68 16.22 -13.36 -5.23
CA LEU A 68 14.87 -13.78 -5.59
C LEU A 68 14.67 -15.29 -5.35
N LYS A 69 15.62 -16.13 -5.80
CA LYS A 69 15.56 -17.59 -5.58
C LYS A 69 15.55 -18.01 -4.10
N ARG A 70 15.97 -17.14 -3.18
CA ARG A 70 15.88 -17.37 -1.73
C ARG A 70 14.50 -17.05 -1.14
N LEU A 71 13.66 -16.26 -1.81
CA LEU A 71 12.38 -15.80 -1.27
C LEU A 71 11.43 -16.95 -0.88
N PRO A 72 11.26 -18.04 -1.65
CA PRO A 72 10.38 -19.14 -1.24
C PRO A 72 10.75 -19.75 0.12
N LYS A 73 12.04 -19.78 0.46
CA LYS A 73 12.53 -20.31 1.74
C LYS A 73 12.28 -19.35 2.91
N LEU A 74 12.17 -18.05 2.62
CA LEU A 74 11.99 -17.01 3.62
C LEU A 74 10.50 -16.65 3.81
N VAL A 75 9.71 -16.79 2.75
CA VAL A 75 8.27 -16.49 2.70
C VAL A 75 7.54 -17.77 2.28
N THR A 76 7.49 -18.73 3.21
CA THR A 76 7.09 -20.12 2.95
C THR A 76 5.61 -20.32 2.64
N ASN A 77 4.76 -19.35 2.97
CA ASN A 77 3.30 -19.52 2.91
C ASN A 77 2.68 -19.08 1.57
N VAL A 78 3.50 -18.76 0.58
CA VAL A 78 3.02 -18.16 -0.68
C VAL A 78 2.98 -19.14 -1.84
N LEU A 79 3.96 -20.05 -1.91
CA LEU A 79 4.06 -21.03 -2.98
C LEU A 79 3.79 -22.42 -2.44
N MET A 80 3.08 -23.23 -3.24
CA MET A 80 3.02 -24.67 -3.05
C MET A 80 4.34 -25.31 -3.46
N GLN A 81 4.65 -26.50 -2.94
CA GLN A 81 5.92 -27.17 -3.20
C GLN A 81 6.12 -27.47 -4.70
N GLU A 82 5.05 -27.79 -5.41
CA GLU A 82 5.05 -27.99 -6.86
C GLU A 82 5.36 -26.70 -7.67
N GLU A 83 5.12 -25.51 -7.10
CA GLU A 83 5.35 -24.23 -7.77
C GLU A 83 6.82 -23.77 -7.68
N GLU A 84 7.67 -24.41 -6.85
CA GLU A 84 9.07 -23.98 -6.65
C GLU A 84 9.93 -24.08 -7.91
N MET A 85 9.71 -25.13 -8.72
CA MET A 85 10.41 -25.30 -9.99
C MET A 85 10.00 -24.20 -10.97
N GLN A 86 8.69 -23.93 -11.07
CA GLN A 86 8.15 -22.86 -11.91
C GLN A 86 8.65 -21.49 -11.45
N TYR A 87 8.71 -21.24 -10.15
CA TYR A 87 9.26 -20.03 -9.58
C TYR A 87 10.71 -19.79 -10.00
N SER A 88 11.53 -20.85 -9.98
CA SER A 88 12.94 -20.76 -10.38
C SER A 88 13.11 -20.41 -11.86
N LEU A 89 12.24 -20.95 -12.73
CA LEU A 89 12.17 -20.61 -14.15
C LEU A 89 11.69 -19.16 -14.36
N ASP A 90 10.64 -18.77 -13.66
CA ASP A 90 10.07 -17.42 -13.68
C ASP A 90 11.10 -16.36 -13.32
N VAL A 91 11.89 -16.59 -12.28
CA VAL A 91 12.99 -15.68 -11.87
C VAL A 91 14.02 -15.56 -12.98
N HIS A 92 14.39 -16.65 -13.65
CA HIS A 92 15.33 -16.60 -14.76
C HIS A 92 14.78 -15.79 -15.92
N LEU A 93 13.55 -16.10 -16.36
CA LEU A 93 12.89 -15.39 -17.46
C LEU A 93 12.71 -13.89 -17.16
N TYR A 94 12.35 -13.54 -15.92
CA TYR A 94 12.20 -12.16 -15.46
C TYR A 94 13.51 -11.36 -15.57
N GLN A 95 14.64 -11.97 -15.22
CA GLN A 95 15.94 -11.30 -15.24
C GLN A 95 16.44 -11.05 -16.67
N VAL A 96 16.07 -11.89 -17.63
CA VAL A 96 16.55 -11.80 -19.02
C VAL A 96 15.57 -11.09 -19.97
N ASP A 97 14.31 -10.86 -19.57
CA ASP A 97 13.29 -10.27 -20.46
C ASP A 97 13.54 -8.78 -20.72
N LYS A 98 13.88 -8.45 -21.98
CA LYS A 98 14.15 -7.09 -22.43
C LYS A 98 12.89 -6.28 -22.77
N PHE A 99 11.72 -6.93 -22.81
CA PHE A 99 10.43 -6.32 -23.18
C PHE A 99 9.60 -5.88 -21.96
N LEU A 100 10.17 -5.92 -20.76
CA LEU A 100 9.52 -5.37 -19.57
C LEU A 100 9.48 -3.84 -19.60
N PRO A 101 8.43 -3.22 -19.00
CA PRO A 101 8.25 -1.78 -19.02
C PRO A 101 9.41 -1.04 -18.35
N SER A 102 9.69 0.19 -18.80
CA SER A 102 10.66 1.05 -18.11
C SER A 102 10.22 1.30 -16.67
N TYR A 103 11.19 1.38 -15.76
CA TYR A 103 10.95 1.75 -14.36
C TYR A 103 10.99 3.26 -14.13
N THR A 104 11.22 4.05 -15.18
CA THR A 104 11.11 5.51 -15.16
C THR A 104 9.97 6.00 -16.05
N ASP A 105 9.36 7.12 -15.67
CA ASP A 105 8.40 7.83 -16.50
C ASP A 105 9.07 8.60 -17.65
N GLU A 106 8.26 9.32 -18.44
CA GLU A 106 8.66 10.16 -19.56
C GLU A 106 9.61 11.30 -19.17
N HIS A 107 9.60 11.68 -17.87
CA HIS A 107 10.41 12.73 -17.29
C HIS A 107 11.66 12.21 -16.56
N GLY A 108 11.88 10.89 -16.55
CA GLY A 108 13.00 10.24 -15.87
C GLY A 108 12.78 10.00 -14.37
N ASN A 109 11.58 10.22 -13.84
CA ASN A 109 11.29 9.91 -12.44
C ASN A 109 11.07 8.41 -12.26
N VAL A 110 11.63 7.85 -11.18
CA VAL A 110 11.44 6.44 -10.82
C VAL A 110 9.98 6.19 -10.44
N LEU A 111 9.36 5.22 -11.11
CA LEU A 111 8.01 4.77 -10.84
C LEU A 111 7.94 4.09 -9.48
N GLN A 112 6.79 4.22 -8.80
CA GLN A 112 6.56 3.42 -7.59
C GLN A 112 6.57 1.93 -7.94
N ILE A 113 7.20 1.13 -7.08
CA ILE A 113 7.44 -0.30 -7.30
C ILE A 113 6.15 -1.07 -7.59
N ASP A 114 5.06 -0.74 -6.90
CA ASP A 114 3.73 -1.31 -7.05
C ASP A 114 3.08 -0.95 -8.39
N LEU A 115 3.20 0.30 -8.84
CA LEU A 115 2.69 0.75 -10.13
C LEU A 115 3.44 0.06 -11.28
N TRP A 116 4.75 -0.10 -11.13
CA TRP A 116 5.57 -0.81 -12.11
C TRP A 116 5.17 -2.30 -12.17
N TRP A 117 5.10 -2.98 -11.02
CA TRP A 117 4.67 -4.38 -10.96
C TRP A 117 3.23 -4.57 -11.45
N ALA A 118 2.33 -3.61 -11.26
CA ALA A 118 0.99 -3.65 -11.83
C ALA A 118 1.02 -3.72 -13.38
N ALA A 119 1.98 -3.06 -14.03
CA ALA A 119 2.18 -3.20 -15.47
C ALA A 119 2.71 -4.60 -15.84
N VAL A 120 3.66 -5.14 -15.06
CA VAL A 120 4.18 -6.51 -15.27
C VAL A 120 3.08 -7.55 -15.11
N PHE A 121 2.23 -7.41 -14.09
CA PHE A 121 1.11 -8.32 -13.83
C PHE A 121 0.13 -8.42 -14.99
N ARG A 122 -0.08 -7.34 -15.75
CA ARG A 122 -0.96 -7.35 -16.93
C ARG A 122 -0.42 -8.22 -18.06
N SER A 123 0.88 -8.47 -18.11
CA SER A 123 1.48 -9.36 -19.11
C SER A 123 1.17 -10.84 -18.85
N ASN A 124 0.68 -11.17 -17.66
CA ASN A 124 0.45 -12.54 -17.18
C ASN A 124 1.69 -13.47 -17.32
N LYS A 125 2.89 -12.88 -17.42
CA LYS A 125 4.17 -13.58 -17.39
C LYS A 125 4.60 -13.81 -15.94
N TYR A 126 5.42 -14.84 -15.72
CA TYR A 126 6.02 -15.18 -14.43
C TYR A 126 4.96 -15.39 -13.34
N CYS A 127 4.10 -16.40 -13.50
CA CYS A 127 2.95 -16.62 -12.62
C CYS A 127 3.35 -16.81 -11.15
N ALA A 128 4.32 -17.68 -10.86
CA ALA A 128 4.79 -17.97 -9.50
C ALA A 128 5.58 -16.79 -8.92
N LEU A 129 6.41 -16.12 -9.74
CA LEU A 129 7.10 -14.90 -9.28
C LEU A 129 6.10 -13.78 -8.96
N SER A 130 5.10 -13.57 -9.83
CA SER A 130 4.06 -12.56 -9.62
C SER A 130 3.25 -12.84 -8.35
N LYS A 131 2.95 -14.12 -8.06
CA LYS A 131 2.29 -14.54 -6.82
C LYS A 131 3.11 -14.15 -5.58
N MET A 132 4.41 -14.45 -5.60
CA MET A 132 5.35 -14.05 -4.54
C MET A 132 5.42 -12.54 -4.35
N VAL A 133 5.58 -11.80 -5.45
CA VAL A 133 5.68 -10.34 -5.41
C VAL A 133 4.41 -9.72 -4.87
N ARG A 134 3.22 -10.16 -5.33
CA ARG A 134 1.93 -9.68 -4.80
C ARG A 134 1.80 -9.90 -3.29
N ALA A 135 2.24 -11.06 -2.79
CA ALA A 135 2.22 -11.34 -1.36
C ALA A 135 3.17 -10.44 -0.56
N ILE A 136 4.37 -10.17 -1.07
CA ILE A 136 5.34 -9.30 -0.39
C ILE A 136 4.88 -7.85 -0.43
N LEU A 137 4.45 -7.37 -1.60
CA LEU A 137 3.99 -6.00 -1.81
C LEU A 137 2.74 -5.70 -0.99
N SER A 138 1.81 -6.66 -0.83
CA SER A 138 0.61 -6.45 0.00
C SER A 138 0.93 -6.16 1.47
N CYS A 139 2.05 -6.66 2.01
CA CYS A 139 2.49 -6.37 3.38
C CYS A 139 2.95 -4.91 3.58
N PHE A 140 3.50 -4.29 2.54
CA PHE A 140 4.04 -2.92 2.64
C PHE A 140 3.04 -1.86 2.19
N HIS A 141 1.98 -2.27 1.50
CA HIS A 141 1.00 -1.36 0.90
C HIS A 141 -0.30 -1.62 1.64
N GLY A 142 -0.46 -1.00 2.81
CA GLY A 142 -1.80 -0.77 3.34
C GLY A 142 -2.67 -0.24 2.20
N PRO A 143 -3.96 -0.63 2.12
CA PRO A 143 -4.77 -0.52 0.91
C PRO A 143 -4.63 0.86 0.26
N GLN A 144 -3.85 0.97 -0.83
CA GLN A 144 -3.62 2.25 -1.50
C GLN A 144 -4.93 2.90 -1.94
N TRP A 145 -5.89 2.06 -2.37
CA TRP A 145 -7.27 2.46 -2.62
C TRP A 145 -7.89 3.18 -1.42
N PHE A 146 -7.69 2.68 -0.19
CA PHE A 146 -8.23 3.28 1.01
C PHE A 146 -7.64 4.67 1.23
N LYS A 147 -6.32 4.80 1.08
CA LYS A 147 -5.64 6.10 1.17
C LYS A 147 -6.15 7.08 0.10
N GLN A 148 -6.22 6.65 -1.16
CA GLN A 148 -6.74 7.47 -2.27
C GLN A 148 -8.20 7.91 -2.06
N ALA A 149 -9.04 7.03 -1.52
CA ALA A 149 -10.43 7.37 -1.23
C ALA A 149 -10.53 8.34 -0.03
N ARG A 150 -9.67 8.19 0.99
CA ARG A 150 -9.54 9.15 2.10
C ARG A 150 -9.05 10.52 1.64
N ASP A 151 -8.05 10.57 0.76
CA ASP A 151 -7.52 11.82 0.19
C ASP A 151 -8.59 12.57 -0.62
N LYS A 152 -9.56 11.84 -1.19
CA LYS A 152 -10.73 12.40 -1.89
C LYS A 152 -11.93 12.67 -0.98
N ASN A 153 -11.77 12.56 0.35
CA ASN A 153 -12.85 12.66 1.35
C ASN A 153 -14.04 11.74 1.08
N ILE A 154 -13.82 10.60 0.41
CA ILE A 154 -14.88 9.62 0.16
C ILE A 154 -15.07 8.80 1.44
N PRO A 155 -16.29 8.76 2.02
CA PRO A 155 -16.57 7.91 3.17
C PRO A 155 -16.50 6.44 2.76
N ILE A 156 -15.56 5.71 3.37
CA ILE A 156 -15.38 4.28 3.13
C ILE A 156 -16.07 3.52 4.25
N SER A 157 -17.24 2.95 3.94
CA SER A 157 -17.98 2.10 4.87
C SER A 157 -17.47 0.65 4.85
N GLY A 158 -17.80 -0.10 5.90
CA GLY A 158 -17.49 -1.53 5.99
C GLY A 158 -17.96 -2.35 4.76
N PRO A 159 -19.19 -2.18 4.27
CA PRO A 159 -19.65 -2.84 3.05
C PRO A 159 -18.81 -2.51 1.80
N ILE A 160 -18.41 -1.25 1.62
CA ILE A 160 -17.56 -0.83 0.49
C ILE A 160 -16.18 -1.50 0.60
N MET A 161 -15.61 -1.53 1.81
CA MET A 161 -14.32 -2.17 2.06
C MET A 161 -14.35 -3.67 1.77
N ARG A 162 -15.41 -4.37 2.19
CA ARG A 162 -15.61 -5.79 1.91
C ARG A 162 -15.76 -6.07 0.42
N ALA A 163 -16.61 -5.31 -0.28
CA ALA A 163 -16.80 -5.46 -1.72
C ALA A 163 -15.49 -5.22 -2.49
N LYS A 164 -14.70 -4.22 -2.08
CA LYS A 164 -13.42 -3.94 -2.70
C LYS A 164 -12.38 -5.04 -2.44
N ALA A 165 -12.35 -5.60 -1.23
CA ALA A 165 -11.49 -6.72 -0.89
C ALA A 165 -11.81 -7.97 -1.72
N GLU A 166 -13.09 -8.30 -1.91
CA GLU A 166 -13.52 -9.41 -2.78
C GLU A 166 -13.19 -9.16 -4.25
N GLN A 167 -13.35 -7.92 -4.74
CA GLN A 167 -12.92 -7.53 -6.09
C GLN A 167 -11.41 -7.74 -6.27
N PHE A 168 -10.60 -7.33 -5.30
CA PHE A 168 -9.16 -7.54 -5.35
C PHE A 168 -8.79 -9.02 -5.30
N ALA A 169 -9.41 -9.80 -4.41
CA ALA A 169 -9.14 -11.23 -4.34
C ALA A 169 -9.48 -11.94 -5.66
N SER A 170 -10.61 -11.58 -6.27
CA SER A 170 -11.01 -12.09 -7.59
C SER A 170 -9.99 -11.72 -8.67
N ALA A 171 -9.53 -10.47 -8.71
CA ALA A 171 -8.49 -10.01 -9.64
C ALA A 171 -7.12 -10.66 -9.39
N LEU A 172 -6.89 -11.19 -8.19
CA LEU A 172 -5.68 -11.91 -7.79
C LEU A 172 -5.80 -13.43 -8.00
N GLY A 173 -6.92 -13.92 -8.54
CA GLY A 173 -7.15 -15.34 -8.80
C GLY A 173 -7.74 -16.14 -7.63
N SER A 174 -8.13 -15.48 -6.54
CA SER A 174 -8.78 -16.09 -5.38
C SER A 174 -10.29 -15.82 -5.39
N GLN A 175 -11.04 -16.57 -6.21
CA GLN A 175 -12.49 -16.37 -6.34
C GLN A 175 -13.29 -16.82 -5.11
N ASP A 176 -12.74 -17.73 -4.31
CA ASP A 176 -13.41 -18.26 -3.10
C ASP A 176 -13.27 -17.33 -1.88
N PHE A 177 -12.47 -16.27 -1.99
CA PHE A 177 -12.30 -15.34 -0.88
C PHE A 177 -13.59 -14.57 -0.61
N LYS A 178 -14.05 -14.64 0.64
CA LYS A 178 -15.16 -13.83 1.15
C LYS A 178 -14.70 -12.94 2.29
N ALA A 179 -14.90 -11.64 2.12
CA ALA A 179 -14.61 -10.67 3.15
C ALA A 179 -15.72 -10.75 4.19
N SER A 180 -15.60 -11.66 5.16
CA SER A 180 -16.58 -11.83 6.23
C SER A 180 -16.56 -10.65 7.20
N THR A 181 -17.56 -10.56 8.09
CA THR A 181 -17.55 -9.57 9.18
C THR A 181 -16.34 -9.78 10.10
N GLY A 182 -15.95 -11.03 10.35
CA GLY A 182 -14.76 -11.37 11.12
C GLY A 182 -13.48 -10.89 10.45
N TRP A 183 -13.34 -11.14 9.14
CA TRP A 183 -12.21 -10.61 8.36
C TRP A 183 -12.15 -9.08 8.42
N LEU A 184 -13.29 -8.39 8.27
CA LEU A 184 -13.34 -6.93 8.33
C LEU A 184 -12.89 -6.39 9.70
N ASN A 185 -13.29 -7.03 10.80
CA ASN A 185 -12.87 -6.63 12.14
C ASN A 185 -11.36 -6.83 12.34
N SER A 186 -10.85 -8.02 12.00
CA SER A 186 -9.40 -8.29 12.06
C SER A 186 -8.59 -7.37 11.15
N PHE A 187 -9.11 -7.03 9.98
CA PHE A 187 -8.49 -6.08 9.06
C PHE A 187 -8.45 -4.67 9.66
N LYS A 188 -9.53 -4.22 10.29
CA LYS A 188 -9.57 -2.93 10.99
C LYS A 188 -8.59 -2.88 12.15
N ASP A 189 -8.58 -3.91 12.98
CA ASP A 189 -7.70 -3.99 14.16
C ASP A 189 -6.23 -4.04 13.74
N GLY A 190 -5.91 -4.82 12.70
CA GLY A 190 -4.55 -4.95 12.18
C GLY A 190 -4.02 -3.71 11.43
N ASN A 191 -4.90 -2.83 10.96
CA ASN A 191 -4.53 -1.61 10.21
C ASN A 191 -4.88 -0.31 10.96
N ASP A 192 -5.27 -0.39 12.23
CA ASP A 192 -5.71 0.74 13.06
C ASP A 192 -6.81 1.61 12.40
N ILE A 193 -7.79 0.94 11.78
CA ILE A 193 -8.90 1.60 11.06
C ILE A 193 -10.14 1.68 11.94
N SER A 194 -10.49 2.89 12.36
CA SER A 194 -11.78 3.18 12.99
C SER A 194 -12.80 3.70 11.98
N PHE A 195 -13.98 3.08 11.89
CA PHE A 195 -15.12 3.72 11.22
C PHE A 195 -15.75 4.70 12.21
N LYS A 196 -15.53 5.99 11.97
CA LYS A 196 -16.23 7.04 12.72
C LYS A 196 -17.50 7.38 11.96
N ALA A 197 -18.63 7.42 12.69
CA ALA A 197 -19.81 8.07 12.16
C ALA A 197 -19.49 9.55 11.96
N VAL A 198 -19.67 10.04 10.74
CA VAL A 198 -19.60 11.47 10.45
C VAL A 198 -20.90 12.07 11.00
N TYR A 199 -20.92 12.38 12.29
CA TYR A 199 -21.93 13.30 12.83
C TYR A 199 -21.56 14.68 12.32
N GLY A 200 -22.50 15.31 11.62
CA GLY A 200 -22.27 16.45 10.72
C GLY A 200 -21.40 17.55 11.33
N GLU A 201 -20.45 18.03 10.53
CA GLU A 201 -19.91 19.36 10.74
C GLU A 201 -21.08 20.33 10.61
N SER A 202 -21.42 20.99 11.72
CA SER A 202 -22.37 22.11 11.78
C SER A 202 -21.76 23.35 11.12
N GLY A 203 -21.32 23.22 9.88
CA GLY A 203 -20.75 24.26 9.05
C GLY A 203 -21.75 24.69 7.98
N VAL A 204 -22.69 25.54 8.39
CA VAL A 204 -23.54 26.38 7.52
C VAL A 204 -24.34 25.61 6.45
N VAL A 205 -25.36 24.86 6.88
CA VAL A 205 -26.49 24.60 5.99
C VAL A 205 -27.17 25.94 5.75
N ASN A 206 -27.13 26.43 4.50
CA ASN A 206 -27.89 27.61 4.11
C ASN A 206 -29.39 27.25 4.15
N ILE A 207 -30.04 27.57 5.27
CA ILE A 207 -31.45 27.27 5.54
C ILE A 207 -32.35 27.89 4.45
N GLN A 208 -31.95 29.03 3.86
CA GLN A 208 -32.71 29.65 2.76
C GLN A 208 -32.71 28.78 1.50
N ALA A 209 -31.56 28.18 1.14
CA ALA A 209 -31.50 27.27 0.00
C ALA A 209 -32.36 26.01 0.20
N ALA A 210 -32.43 25.51 1.44
CA ALA A 210 -33.29 24.37 1.79
C ALA A 210 -34.79 24.72 1.75
N ASP A 211 -35.16 25.92 2.18
CA ASP A 211 -36.56 26.38 2.16
C ASP A 211 -37.04 26.77 0.74
N GLU A 212 -36.16 27.30 -0.11
CA GLU A 212 -36.44 27.53 -1.54
C GLU A 212 -36.68 26.22 -2.29
N TRP A 213 -35.92 25.17 -1.98
CA TRP A 213 -36.10 23.83 -2.55
C TRP A 213 -37.44 23.21 -2.12
N LYS A 214 -37.85 23.39 -0.86
CA LYS A 214 -39.16 22.95 -0.36
C LYS A 214 -40.33 23.67 -1.02
N LYS A 215 -40.17 24.95 -1.40
CA LYS A 215 -41.20 25.69 -2.15
C LYS A 215 -41.33 25.15 -3.56
N HIS A 216 -40.24 24.96 -4.30
CA HIS A 216 -40.26 24.39 -5.64
C HIS A 216 -40.86 22.97 -5.69
N LEU A 217 -40.62 22.15 -4.66
CA LEU A 217 -41.21 20.82 -4.57
C LEU A 217 -42.75 20.83 -4.47
N LYS A 218 -43.34 21.87 -3.86
CA LYS A 218 -44.81 22.01 -3.77
C LYS A 218 -45.44 22.54 -5.06
N GLU A 219 -44.64 23.05 -5.99
CA GLU A 219 -45.10 23.52 -7.30
C GLU A 219 -44.99 22.41 -8.37
N ILE A 220 -44.23 21.34 -8.07
CA ILE A 220 -43.99 20.20 -8.98
C ILE A 220 -44.92 19.00 -8.66
N ILE A 221 -45.55 18.97 -7.48
CA ILE A 221 -46.53 17.95 -7.06
C ILE A 221 -47.93 18.56 -7.11
#